data_AF-A0A7X3CNU1-F1
#
_entry.id   AF-A0A7X3CNU1-F1
#
_cell.length_a   1.000
_cell.length_b   1.000
_cell.length_c   1.000
_cell.angle_alpha   90.00
_cell.angle_beta   90.00
_cell.angle_gamma   90.00
#
_symmetry.space_group_name_H-M   'P 1'
#
loop_
_entity.id
_entity.type
_entity.pdbx_description
1 polymer ?
#
loop_
_entity_poly.entity_id
_entity_poly.type
_entity_poly.pdbx_seq_one_letter_code
_entity_poly.pdbx_strand_id
1 'polypeptide(L)'
;MDRQEVADWIAANMLDTEAWDRGTEQRQTVAIKQAERNLARWYPDVVLTAEIVAYQTVWELQGIDPALKYQKHNVKTVSDNGESISYKDGERSLVAPDVRALLGSTADELAEEEAAEAAQLQYGGALV
;
A
#
# COMPACT_ATOMS: atom_id res chain seq x y z
N MET A 1 -4.44 15.39 5.30
CA MET A 1 -4.95 14.99 6.62
C MET A 1 -3.98 15.43 7.69
N ASP A 2 -4.45 15.72 8.90
CA ASP A 2 -3.56 16.16 9.97
C ASP A 2 -2.78 14.99 10.58
N ARG A 3 -1.56 15.26 11.04
CA ARG A 3 -0.72 14.22 11.67
C ARG A 3 -1.34 13.73 12.96
N GLN A 4 -1.90 14.64 13.77
CA GLN A 4 -2.46 14.28 15.07
C GLN A 4 -3.68 13.38 14.90
N GLU A 5 -4.53 13.69 13.92
CA GLU A 5 -5.69 12.88 13.56
C GLU A 5 -5.30 11.43 13.20
N VAL A 6 -4.25 11.25 12.39
CA VAL A 6 -3.72 9.91 12.04
C VAL A 6 -3.11 9.23 13.26
N ALA A 7 -2.37 9.96 14.10
CA ALA A 7 -1.75 9.43 15.32
C ALA A 7 -2.79 8.92 16.32
N ASP A 8 -3.85 9.71 16.54
CA ASP A 8 -4.94 9.36 17.47
C ASP A 8 -5.69 8.13 16.98
N TRP A 9 -5.90 8.01 15.67
CA TRP A 9 -6.52 6.83 15.08
C TRP A 9 -5.64 5.58 15.25
N ILE A 10 -4.33 5.67 14.96
CA ILE A 10 -3.38 4.57 15.12
C ILE A 10 -3.37 4.10 16.59
N ALA A 11 -3.24 5.02 17.53
CA ALA A 11 -3.18 4.70 18.96
C ALA A 11 -4.46 4.02 19.48
N ALA A 12 -5.62 4.33 18.88
CA ALA A 12 -6.90 3.76 19.29
C ALA A 12 -7.22 2.41 18.62
N ASN A 13 -6.69 2.14 17.43
CA ASN A 13 -7.16 1.04 16.57
C ASN A 13 -6.07 0.05 16.14
N MET A 14 -4.78 0.36 16.33
CA MET A 14 -3.69 -0.52 15.92
C MET A 14 -2.91 -1.05 17.13
N LEU A 15 -2.67 -2.37 17.12
CA LEU A 15 -1.82 -3.02 18.12
C LEU A 15 -0.33 -2.90 17.79
N ASP A 16 0.02 -2.98 16.50
CA ASP A 16 1.39 -2.80 16.02
C ASP A 16 1.60 -1.34 15.59
N THR A 17 2.07 -0.53 16.53
CA THR A 17 2.43 0.88 16.31
C THR A 17 3.94 1.07 16.14
N GLU A 18 4.72 0.00 16.09
CA GLU A 18 6.17 0.09 16.27
C GLU A 18 6.83 0.90 15.15
N ALA A 19 6.39 0.70 13.90
CA ALA A 19 6.88 1.46 12.75
C ALA A 19 6.53 2.96 12.84
N TRP A 20 5.40 3.29 13.48
CA TRP A 20 4.99 4.67 13.74
C TRP A 20 5.83 5.31 14.84
N ASP A 21 6.00 4.61 15.95
CA ASP A 21 6.70 5.10 17.15
C ASP A 21 8.20 5.26 16.94
N ARG A 22 8.82 4.42 16.10
CA ARG A 22 10.23 4.58 15.69
C ARG A 22 10.44 5.77 14.75
N GLY A 23 9.38 6.31 14.14
CA GLY A 23 9.46 7.43 13.20
C GLY A 23 9.57 8.78 13.91
N THR A 24 10.41 9.70 13.40
CA THR A 24 10.39 11.09 13.85
C THR A 24 9.11 11.79 13.34
N GLU A 25 8.67 12.87 14.01
CA GLU A 25 7.48 13.63 13.58
C GLU A 25 7.56 14.08 12.11
N GLN A 26 8.75 14.50 11.67
CA GLN A 26 8.99 14.85 10.27
C GLN A 26 8.79 13.65 9.34
N ARG A 27 9.29 12.46 9.71
CA ARG A 27 9.12 11.24 8.92
C ARG A 27 7.66 10.80 8.88
N GLN A 28 6.96 10.83 10.00
CA GLN A 28 5.52 10.55 10.08
C GLN A 28 4.74 11.47 9.14
N THR A 29 5.01 12.78 9.18
CA THR A 29 4.35 13.76 8.31
C THR A 29 4.63 13.51 6.83
N VAL A 30 5.86 13.14 6.47
CA VAL A 30 6.21 12.80 5.09
C VAL A 30 5.53 11.49 4.65
N ALA A 31 5.47 10.49 5.52
CA ALA A 31 4.81 9.23 5.24
C ALA A 31 3.31 9.42 4.99
N ILE A 32 2.63 10.25 5.78
CA ILE A 32 1.22 10.61 5.55
C ILE A 32 1.04 11.23 4.17
N LYS A 33 1.85 12.23 3.80
CA LYS A 33 1.77 12.86 2.47
C LYS A 33 2.05 11.89 1.33
N GLN A 34 2.94 10.93 1.55
CA GLN A 34 3.25 9.91 0.56
C GLN A 34 2.10 8.90 0.42
N ALA A 35 1.52 8.48 1.55
CA ALA A 35 0.33 7.64 1.61
C ALA A 35 -0.84 8.28 0.87
N GLU A 36 -1.15 9.55 1.15
CA GLU A 36 -2.23 10.28 0.47
C GLU A 36 -2.02 10.36 -1.04
N ARG A 37 -0.80 10.66 -1.48
CA ARG A 37 -0.48 10.73 -2.91
C ARG A 37 -0.62 9.38 -3.60
N ASN A 38 -0.17 8.31 -2.93
CA ASN A 38 -0.27 6.96 -3.45
C ASN A 38 -1.75 6.53 -3.53
N LEU A 39 -2.53 6.76 -2.47
CA LEU A 39 -3.94 6.42 -2.43
C LEU A 39 -4.74 7.21 -3.47
N ALA A 40 -4.49 8.51 -3.62
CA ALA A 40 -5.17 9.32 -4.64
C ALA A 40 -4.86 8.86 -6.07
N ARG A 41 -3.74 8.16 -6.29
CA ARG A 41 -3.39 7.58 -7.60
C ARG A 41 -4.15 6.28 -7.87
N TRP A 42 -4.23 5.40 -6.88
CA TRP A 42 -4.80 4.05 -7.04
C TRP A 42 -6.30 3.97 -6.75
N TYR A 43 -6.82 4.93 -5.98
CA TYR A 43 -8.22 5.06 -5.58
C TYR A 43 -8.67 6.53 -5.69
N PRO A 44 -8.70 7.11 -6.90
CA PRO A 44 -9.04 8.52 -7.09
C PRO A 44 -10.47 8.87 -6.66
N ASP A 45 -11.39 7.91 -6.74
CA ASP A 45 -12.81 8.11 -6.44
C ASP A 45 -13.16 7.86 -4.96
N VAL A 46 -12.19 7.45 -4.15
CA VAL A 46 -12.39 7.13 -2.73
C VAL A 46 -12.12 8.36 -1.86
N VAL A 47 -13.05 8.65 -0.96
CA VAL A 47 -12.84 9.67 0.08
C VAL A 47 -11.82 9.14 1.09
N LEU A 48 -10.66 9.79 1.15
CA LEU A 48 -9.58 9.41 2.08
C LEU A 48 -10.02 9.68 3.53
N THR A 49 -10.16 8.62 4.32
CA THR A 49 -10.44 8.67 5.76
C THR A 49 -9.18 8.45 6.60
N ALA A 50 -9.21 8.89 7.86
CA ALA A 50 -8.12 8.70 8.82
C ALA A 50 -7.63 7.25 8.90
N GLU A 51 -8.57 6.29 8.86
CA GLU A 51 -8.31 4.85 8.81
C GLU A 51 -7.48 4.42 7.60
N ILE A 52 -7.92 4.76 6.38
CA ILE A 52 -7.26 4.33 5.13
C ILE A 52 -5.84 4.90 5.07
N VAL A 53 -5.69 6.18 5.42
CA VAL A 53 -4.39 6.83 5.41
C VAL A 53 -3.51 6.32 6.55
N ALA A 54 -4.05 5.97 7.72
CA ALA A 54 -3.28 5.37 8.80
C ALA A 54 -2.66 4.03 8.38
N TYR A 55 -3.46 3.13 7.80
CA TYR A 55 -2.96 1.85 7.28
C TYR A 55 -1.87 2.04 6.24
N GLN A 56 -2.10 2.91 5.25
CA GLN A 56 -1.09 3.19 4.23
C GLN A 56 0.14 3.88 4.82
N THR A 57 -0.01 4.75 5.82
CA THR A 57 1.12 5.48 6.44
C THR A 57 2.02 4.53 7.21
N VAL A 58 1.46 3.63 8.02
CA VAL A 58 2.22 2.59 8.72
C VAL A 58 2.92 1.69 7.72
N TRP A 59 2.23 1.34 6.62
CA TRP A 59 2.86 0.63 5.51
C TRP A 59 4.06 1.43 4.98
N GLU A 60 3.91 2.68 4.54
CA GLU A 60 5.05 3.47 4.05
C GLU A 60 6.23 3.52 5.04
N LEU A 61 5.96 3.64 6.35
CA LEU A 61 6.99 3.65 7.39
C LEU A 61 7.70 2.30 7.55
N GLN A 62 6.97 1.17 7.52
CA GLN A 62 7.56 -0.18 7.52
C GLN A 62 8.47 -0.39 6.29
N GLY A 63 8.12 0.20 5.16
CA GLY A 63 8.91 0.12 3.92
C GLY A 63 10.25 0.86 3.95
N ILE A 64 10.50 1.66 4.99
CA ILE A 64 11.76 2.39 5.20
C ILE A 64 12.79 1.52 5.95
N ASP A 65 12.38 0.37 6.50
CA ASP A 65 13.28 -0.58 7.17
C ASP A 65 14.35 -1.13 6.19
N PRO A 66 15.66 -1.11 6.54
CA PRO A 66 16.75 -1.53 5.66
C PRO A 66 16.57 -2.91 5.02
N ALA A 67 15.94 -3.87 5.72
CA ALA A 67 15.68 -5.21 5.20
C ALA A 67 14.82 -5.21 3.93
N LEU A 68 13.85 -4.30 3.84
CA LEU A 68 12.92 -4.15 2.71
C LEU A 68 13.47 -3.20 1.62
N LYS A 69 14.44 -2.34 1.97
CA LYS A 69 15.23 -1.59 0.99
C LYS A 69 16.06 -2.52 0.10
N TYR A 70 16.53 -3.65 0.62
CA TYR A 70 17.23 -4.68 -0.14
C TYR A 70 16.32 -5.36 -1.16
N GLN A 71 15.02 -5.60 -0.85
CA GLN A 71 14.04 -6.06 -1.83
C GLN A 71 13.85 -5.05 -2.98
N LYS A 72 13.75 -3.75 -2.67
CA LYS A 72 13.66 -2.68 -3.70
C LYS A 72 14.86 -2.64 -4.66
N HIS A 73 16.01 -3.15 -4.25
CA HIS A 73 17.22 -3.26 -5.08
C HIS A 73 17.45 -4.67 -5.65
N ASN A 74 16.44 -5.54 -5.63
CA ASN A 74 16.49 -6.91 -6.17
C ASN A 74 17.53 -7.82 -5.48
N VAL A 75 17.79 -7.57 -4.19
CA VAL A 75 18.67 -8.43 -3.38
C VAL A 75 17.85 -9.61 -2.88
N LYS A 76 18.18 -10.81 -3.40
CA LYS A 76 17.41 -12.04 -3.21
C LYS A 76 17.66 -12.74 -1.86
N THR A 77 18.80 -12.44 -1.23
CA THR A 77 19.22 -13.04 0.05
C THR A 77 19.98 -12.03 0.88
N VAL A 78 19.60 -11.93 2.16
CA VAL A 78 20.41 -11.28 3.20
C VAL A 78 20.70 -12.37 4.23
N SER A 79 21.98 -12.59 4.52
CA SER A 79 22.42 -13.53 5.55
C SER A 79 22.85 -12.71 6.75
N ASP A 80 22.11 -12.80 7.84
CA ASP A 80 22.52 -12.27 9.14
C ASP A 80 22.56 -13.43 10.13
N ASN A 81 23.73 -13.67 10.73
CA ASN A 81 23.96 -14.67 11.78
C ASN A 81 23.34 -16.08 11.58
N GLY A 82 23.28 -16.58 10.34
CA GLY A 82 22.88 -17.97 10.04
C GLY A 82 21.40 -18.18 9.71
N GLU A 83 20.56 -17.14 9.77
CA GLU A 83 19.18 -17.18 9.25
C GLU A 83 19.14 -16.58 7.85
N SER A 84 18.82 -17.40 6.85
CA SER A 84 18.67 -16.96 5.46
C SER A 84 17.21 -16.65 5.18
N ILE A 85 16.86 -15.37 5.06
CA ILE A 85 15.53 -14.95 4.65
C ILE A 85 15.49 -14.92 3.12
N SER A 86 14.70 -15.81 2.51
CA SER A 86 14.47 -15.86 1.06
C SER A 86 13.18 -15.13 0.72
N TYR A 87 13.30 -14.02 0.00
CA TYR A 87 12.16 -13.24 -0.49
C TYR A 87 11.68 -13.84 -1.82
N LYS A 88 10.67 -14.72 -1.76
CA LYS A 88 10.36 -15.60 -2.89
C LYS A 88 9.68 -14.93 -4.09
N ASP A 89 9.05 -13.76 -3.94
CA ASP A 89 8.45 -13.00 -5.06
C ASP A 89 8.45 -11.50 -4.72
N GLY A 90 9.57 -10.84 -5.02
CA GLY A 90 10.04 -9.61 -4.37
C GLY A 90 9.50 -8.29 -4.91
N GLU A 91 8.20 -8.16 -5.17
CA GLU A 91 7.57 -6.84 -5.39
C GLU A 91 6.62 -6.51 -4.25
N ARG A 92 7.02 -5.56 -3.41
CA ARG A 92 6.17 -5.02 -2.37
C ARG A 92 5.01 -4.27 -3.03
N SER A 93 3.78 -4.67 -2.71
CA SER A 93 2.58 -3.94 -3.13
C SER A 93 2.67 -2.46 -2.78
N LEU A 94 2.36 -1.60 -3.76
CA LEU A 94 2.34 -0.15 -3.62
C LEU A 94 1.22 0.33 -2.68
N VAL A 95 0.16 -0.48 -2.54
CA VAL A 95 -0.96 -0.27 -1.62
C VAL A 95 -0.86 -1.27 -0.47
N ALA A 96 -1.14 -0.81 0.75
CA ALA A 96 -1.21 -1.66 1.94
C ALA A 96 -2.25 -2.78 1.77
N PRO A 97 -1.97 -4.01 2.24
CA PRO A 97 -2.92 -5.12 2.16
C PRO A 97 -4.22 -4.83 2.93
N ASP A 98 -4.16 -4.14 4.06
CA ASP A 98 -5.35 -3.76 4.85
C ASP A 98 -6.24 -2.76 4.09
N VAL A 99 -5.62 -1.83 3.35
CA VAL A 99 -6.36 -0.90 2.48
C VAL A 99 -7.03 -1.66 1.34
N ARG A 100 -6.33 -2.65 0.74
CA ARG A 100 -6.92 -3.53 -0.28
C ARG A 100 -8.05 -4.40 0.27
N ALA A 101 -7.94 -4.88 1.51
CA ALA A 101 -9.02 -5.62 2.15
C ALA A 101 -10.27 -4.76 2.39
N LEU A 102 -10.08 -3.47 2.64
CA LEU A 102 -11.16 -2.51 2.91
C LEU A 102 -11.81 -1.95 1.64
N LEU A 103 -11.00 -1.59 0.63
CA LEU A 103 -11.46 -0.94 -0.60
C LEU A 103 -11.62 -1.90 -1.80
N GLY A 104 -11.05 -3.10 -1.72
CA GLY A 104 -11.04 -4.04 -2.84
C GLY A 104 -10.00 -3.71 -3.91
N SER A 105 -10.29 -4.15 -5.14
CA SER A 105 -9.45 -3.98 -6.32
C SER A 105 -9.13 -2.51 -6.59
N THR A 106 -7.93 -2.24 -7.11
CA THR A 106 -7.52 -0.87 -7.47
C THR A 106 -8.27 -0.35 -8.69
N ALA A 107 -8.32 0.97 -8.87
CA ALA A 107 -8.99 1.57 -10.03
C ALA A 107 -8.40 1.12 -11.37
N ASP A 108 -7.09 0.86 -11.45
CA ASP A 108 -6.44 0.35 -12.65
C ASP A 108 -6.88 -1.10 -12.96
N GLU A 109 -7.03 -1.95 -11.95
CA GLU A 109 -7.53 -3.34 -12.11
C GLU A 109 -9.00 -3.33 -12.56
N LEU A 110 -9.82 -2.42 -12.01
CA LEU A 110 -11.22 -2.25 -12.43
C LEU A 110 -11.31 -1.70 -13.87
N ALA A 111 -10.44 -0.77 -14.24
CA ALA A 111 -10.38 -0.24 -15.61
C ALA A 111 -9.92 -1.30 -16.62
N GLU A 112 -9.00 -2.19 -16.24
CA GLU A 112 -8.59 -3.34 -17.06
C GLU A 112 -9.72 -4.37 -17.22
N GLU A 113 -10.48 -4.64 -16.14
CA GLU A 113 -11.66 -5.51 -16.20
C GLU A 113 -12.76 -4.93 -17.11
N GLU A 114 -13.08 -3.63 -16.98
CA GLU A 114 -14.05 -2.96 -17.86
C GLU A 114 -13.59 -2.95 -19.33
N ALA A 115 -12.29 -2.75 -19.57
CA ALA A 115 -11.72 -2.84 -20.92
C ALA A 115 -11.78 -4.27 -21.49
N ALA A 116 -11.56 -5.29 -20.66
CA ALA A 116 -11.67 -6.68 -21.04
C ALA A 116 -13.13 -7.08 -21.34
N GLU A 117 -14.09 -6.65 -20.52
CA GLU A 117 -15.52 -6.87 -20.76
C GLU A 117 -16.01 -6.14 -22.03
N ALA A 118 -15.57 -4.89 -22.24
CA ALA A 118 -15.88 -4.14 -23.45
C ALA A 118 -15.31 -4.81 -24.71
N ALA A 119 -14.10 -5.37 -24.63
CA ALA A 119 -13.51 -6.16 -25.72
C ALA A 119 -14.30 -7.44 -25.97
N GLN A 120 -14.80 -8.11 -24.92
CA GLN A 120 -15.60 -9.33 -25.04
C GLN A 120 -16.95 -9.09 -25.73
N LEU A 121 -17.58 -7.95 -25.48
CA LEU A 121 -18.83 -7.54 -26.12
C LEU A 121 -18.66 -7.18 -27.62
N GLN A 122 -17.49 -6.71 -28.04
CA GLN A 122 -17.21 -6.40 -29.45
C GLN A 122 -17.10 -7.63 -30.35
N TYR A 123 -16.71 -8.80 -29.81
CA TYR A 123 -16.65 -10.07 -30.56
C TYR A 123 -17.97 -10.86 -30.53
N GLY A 124 -19.00 -10.36 -29.83
CA GLY A 124 -20.34 -10.95 -29.76
C GLY A 124 -21.24 -10.66 -30.97
N GLY A 125 -20.67 -10.25 -32.11
CA GLY A 125 -21.42 -10.09 -33.36
C GLY A 125 -21.81 -11.45 -33.93
N ALA A 126 -23.04 -11.87 -33.67
CA ALA A 126 -23.64 -13.02 -34.33
C ALA A 126 -23.59 -12.85 -35.86
N LEU A 127 -22.94 -13.79 -36.55
CA LEU A 127 -23.16 -14.03 -37.98
C LEU A 127 -24.60 -14.54 -38.12
N VAL A 128 -25.51 -13.68 -38.59
CA VAL A 128 -26.82 -14.07 -39.15
C VAL A 128 -26.69 -14.18 -40.65
#